data_AF-A0A932KEB2-F1
#
_entry.id   AF-A0A932KEB2-F1
#
_cell.length_a   1.000
_cell.length_b   1.000
_cell.length_c   1.000
_cell.angle_alpha   90.00
_cell.angle_beta   90.00
_cell.angle_gamma   90.00
#
_symmetry.space_group_name_H-M   'P 1'
#
loop_
_entity.id
_entity.type
_entity.pdbx_description
1 polymer ?
#
loop_
_entity_poly.entity_id
_entity_poly.type
_entity_poly.pdbx_seq_one_letter_code
_entity_poly.pdbx_strand_id
1 'polypeptide(L)'
;MKRMGIVRGAFAFVWLLALPAWALEYRLQVANLDYLTFLSYRENSSPAWRGEESMGGLEARLDNMEFPAGALIPGREVQLLDEPGYGGKPVLAVTLPTAKERVWTTLVWQGEPGDTVAFMVKSEMYGWQEARDVAANAEGGLKRLSIGGPGLFGRQWQQVPEVSYDYIAHAVDRKTFSGWLERNAKSVNGMSVVVGRSRNVGQYPDRVYTTIKLPPEPRTFKLVIGWRDHDSYRQGGDDNKEVK
;
A
#
# COMPACT_ATOMS: atom_id res chain seq x y z
N MET A 1 -62.84 43.04 0.65
CA MET A 1 -62.50 41.97 1.63
C MET A 1 -61.12 41.39 1.31
N LYS A 2 -60.46 40.71 2.26
CA LYS A 2 -59.02 40.39 2.20
C LYS A 2 -58.69 39.27 1.20
N ARG A 3 -57.53 39.38 0.53
CA ARG A 3 -56.81 38.24 -0.08
C ARG A 3 -55.61 37.88 0.80
N MET A 4 -55.48 36.61 1.15
CA MET A 4 -54.33 35.96 1.79
C MET A 4 -54.24 34.55 1.15
N GLY A 5 -53.09 33.91 0.96
CA GLY A 5 -51.72 34.33 1.28
C GLY A 5 -50.75 33.13 1.23
N ILE A 6 -50.92 32.22 0.28
CA ILE A 6 -50.34 30.87 0.30
C ILE A 6 -48.94 30.86 -0.35
N VAL A 7 -47.93 31.37 0.37
CA VAL A 7 -46.50 31.21 0.02
C VAL A 7 -45.67 30.99 1.29
N ARG A 8 -45.75 29.79 1.89
CA ARG A 8 -44.96 29.47 3.10
C ARG A 8 -44.73 27.97 3.36
N GLY A 9 -44.50 27.17 2.32
CA GLY A 9 -44.49 25.70 2.40
C GLY A 9 -43.37 24.95 1.66
N ALA A 10 -42.21 25.57 1.42
CA ALA A 10 -41.13 24.95 0.61
C ALA A 10 -39.74 24.90 1.26
N PHE A 11 -39.41 25.80 2.20
CA PHE A 11 -38.02 25.99 2.65
C PHE A 11 -37.52 25.03 3.74
N ALA A 12 -38.40 24.26 4.39
CA ALA A 12 -38.02 23.43 5.54
C ALA A 12 -37.33 22.10 5.17
N PHE A 13 -37.54 21.59 3.96
CA PHE A 13 -37.10 20.22 3.61
C PHE A 13 -35.65 20.13 3.13
N VAL A 14 -35.06 21.24 2.66
CA VAL A 14 -33.68 21.27 2.12
C VAL A 14 -32.62 21.12 3.22
N TRP A 15 -32.90 21.61 4.43
CA TRP A 15 -31.96 21.55 5.56
C TRP A 15 -31.79 20.15 6.17
N LEU A 16 -32.72 19.22 5.93
CA LEU A 16 -32.64 17.85 6.49
C LEU A 16 -31.73 16.89 5.71
N LEU A 17 -31.20 17.31 4.56
CA LEU A 17 -30.20 16.55 3.78
C LEU A 17 -28.76 17.05 4.01
N ALA A 18 -28.59 18.14 4.74
CA ALA A 18 -27.29 18.62 5.21
C ALA A 18 -26.83 17.84 6.46
N LEU A 19 -26.72 16.51 6.34
CA LEU A 19 -25.86 15.74 7.22
C LEU A 19 -24.45 16.34 7.11
N PRO A 20 -23.73 16.60 8.22
CA PRO A 20 -22.34 17.03 8.13
C PRO A 20 -21.52 15.98 7.37
N ALA A 21 -20.53 16.42 6.59
CA ALA A 21 -19.42 15.56 6.24
C ALA A 21 -18.59 15.35 7.51
N TRP A 22 -18.97 14.36 8.34
CA TRP A 22 -18.14 13.92 9.46
C TRP A 22 -16.85 13.37 8.84
N ALA A 23 -15.73 14.08 8.98
CA ALA A 23 -14.46 13.64 8.42
C ALA A 23 -14.04 12.33 9.11
N LEU A 24 -14.04 11.23 8.35
CA LEU A 24 -13.96 9.87 8.88
C LEU A 24 -12.51 9.53 9.19
N GLU A 25 -12.25 8.85 10.30
CA GLU A 25 -10.90 8.45 10.69
C GLU A 25 -10.48 7.17 9.96
N TYR A 26 -9.58 7.31 8.98
CA TYR A 26 -8.98 6.19 8.26
C TYR A 26 -7.60 5.87 8.83
N ARG A 27 -7.19 4.60 8.70
CA ARG A 27 -5.89 4.13 9.22
C ARG A 27 -5.15 3.29 8.19
N LEU A 28 -3.83 3.43 8.14
CA LEU A 28 -2.93 2.58 7.37
C LEU A 28 -1.91 1.97 8.32
N GLN A 29 -1.84 0.64 8.33
CA GLN A 29 -0.83 -0.13 9.04
C GLN A 29 0.16 -0.70 8.03
N VAL A 30 1.44 -0.41 8.21
CA VAL A 30 2.53 -0.92 7.37
C VAL A 30 3.46 -1.79 8.21
N ALA A 31 3.73 -3.01 7.75
CA ALA A 31 4.76 -3.90 8.30
C ALA A 31 5.83 -4.17 7.25
N ASN A 32 7.09 -4.17 7.68
CA ASN A 32 8.26 -4.33 6.82
C ASN A 32 9.05 -5.55 7.27
N LEU A 33 9.07 -6.60 6.44
CA LEU A 33 9.60 -7.91 6.81
C LEU A 33 10.73 -8.33 5.89
N ASP A 34 11.66 -9.12 6.43
CA ASP A 34 12.56 -9.90 5.58
C ASP A 34 11.77 -10.82 4.63
N TYR A 35 12.21 -10.93 3.38
CA TYR A 35 11.51 -11.65 2.32
C TYR A 35 11.44 -13.16 2.57
N LEU A 36 12.47 -13.78 3.16
CA LEU A 36 12.41 -15.21 3.50
C LEU A 36 11.41 -15.44 4.63
N THR A 37 11.31 -14.51 5.58
CA THR A 37 10.26 -14.54 6.61
C THR A 37 8.87 -14.29 6.01
N PHE A 38 8.70 -13.34 5.09
CA PHE A 38 7.44 -13.12 4.39
C PHE A 38 6.99 -14.38 3.63
N LEU A 39 7.92 -15.04 2.93
CA LEU A 39 7.65 -16.29 2.19
C LEU A 39 7.28 -17.47 3.10
N SER A 40 7.76 -17.52 4.34
CA SER A 40 7.48 -18.66 5.24
C SER A 40 6.02 -18.72 5.71
N TYR A 41 5.28 -17.61 5.60
CA TYR A 41 3.84 -17.54 5.88
C TYR A 41 2.95 -17.75 4.65
N ARG A 42 3.50 -18.17 3.51
CA ARG A 42 2.68 -18.57 2.35
C ARG A 42 1.91 -19.84 2.68
N GLU A 43 0.59 -19.71 2.82
CA GLU A 43 -0.29 -20.83 3.05
C GLU A 43 -0.23 -21.78 1.84
N ASN A 44 0.09 -23.07 2.06
CA ASN A 44 0.27 -24.10 1.01
C ASN A 44 -1.02 -24.45 0.21
N SER A 45 -2.03 -23.58 0.25
CA SER A 45 -3.14 -23.58 -0.70
C SER A 45 -2.59 -23.45 -2.12
N SER A 46 -2.62 -24.54 -2.89
CA SER A 46 -2.32 -24.52 -4.32
C SER A 46 -3.11 -23.39 -4.98
N PRO A 47 -2.48 -22.43 -5.68
CA PRO A 47 -3.20 -21.32 -6.26
C PRO A 47 -4.19 -21.85 -7.30
N ALA A 48 -5.48 -21.79 -6.96
CA ALA A 48 -6.54 -21.86 -7.96
C ALA A 48 -6.21 -20.79 -9.02
N TRP A 49 -6.37 -21.11 -10.31
CA TRP A 49 -5.67 -20.44 -11.42
C TRP A 49 -5.93 -18.91 -11.63
N ARG A 50 -6.67 -18.26 -10.73
CA ARG A 50 -6.90 -16.80 -10.65
C ARG A 50 -7.01 -16.27 -9.21
N GLY A 51 -6.77 -17.11 -8.21
CA GLY A 51 -7.00 -16.83 -6.79
C GLY A 51 -5.78 -16.23 -6.11
N GLU A 52 -6.02 -15.29 -5.21
CA GLU A 52 -4.99 -14.72 -4.36
C GLU A 52 -4.54 -15.71 -3.27
N GLU A 53 -3.23 -15.84 -3.13
CA GLU A 53 -2.62 -16.62 -2.06
C GLU A 53 -2.91 -15.94 -0.72
N SER A 54 -3.45 -16.74 0.21
CA SER A 54 -3.91 -16.28 1.51
C SER A 54 -2.73 -16.11 2.47
N MET A 55 -2.75 -15.02 3.23
CA MET A 55 -1.72 -14.66 4.22
C MET A 55 -2.39 -14.40 5.59
N GLY A 56 -3.46 -15.12 5.92
CA GLY A 56 -4.19 -14.98 7.18
C GLY A 56 -3.34 -15.42 8.39
N GLY A 57 -2.51 -16.44 8.22
CA GLY A 57 -1.51 -16.85 9.22
C GLY A 57 -0.45 -15.77 9.47
N LEU A 58 -0.11 -14.96 8.46
CA LEU A 58 0.73 -13.77 8.63
C LEU A 58 -0.03 -12.67 9.38
N GLU A 59 -1.26 -12.34 8.94
CA GLU A 59 -2.08 -11.29 9.55
C GLU A 59 -2.28 -11.51 11.05
N ALA A 60 -2.69 -12.71 11.45
CA ALA A 60 -2.91 -13.04 12.86
C ALA A 60 -1.65 -12.89 13.72
N ARG A 61 -0.46 -13.23 13.18
CA ARG A 61 0.82 -13.08 13.89
C ARG A 61 1.23 -11.62 14.04
N LEU A 62 1.01 -10.80 13.01
CA LEU A 62 1.31 -9.36 13.07
C LEU A 62 0.35 -8.63 14.03
N ASP A 63 -0.94 -8.98 14.02
CA ASP A 63 -1.97 -8.39 14.87
C ASP A 63 -1.81 -8.78 16.35
N ASN A 64 -1.54 -10.05 16.65
CA ASN A 64 -1.33 -10.53 18.02
C ASN A 64 0.05 -10.14 18.60
N MET A 65 0.89 -9.43 17.83
CA MET A 65 2.29 -9.11 18.15
C MET A 65 3.18 -10.36 18.36
N GLU A 66 2.76 -11.52 17.84
CA GLU A 66 3.49 -12.79 17.92
C GLU A 66 4.57 -12.92 16.83
N PHE A 67 5.24 -11.82 16.48
CA PHE A 67 6.26 -11.77 15.44
C PHE A 67 7.67 -11.68 16.04
N PRO A 68 8.64 -12.50 15.59
CA PRO A 68 10.01 -12.42 16.10
C PRO A 68 10.63 -11.07 15.72
N ALA A 69 11.11 -10.31 16.71
CA ALA A 69 11.60 -8.95 16.53
C ALA A 69 12.72 -8.82 15.48
N GLY A 70 13.55 -9.85 15.30
CA GLY A 70 14.61 -9.88 14.28
C GLY A 70 14.14 -10.09 12.83
N ALA A 71 12.85 -10.36 12.60
CA ALA A 71 12.28 -10.45 11.25
C ALA A 71 11.61 -9.14 10.79
N LEU A 72 11.43 -8.18 11.70
CA LEU A 72 11.00 -6.83 11.38
C LEU A 72 12.21 -5.98 10.96
N ILE A 73 12.08 -5.30 9.82
CA ILE A 73 13.12 -4.41 9.32
C ILE A 73 12.84 -3.00 9.87
N PRO A 74 13.69 -2.46 10.76
CA PRO A 74 13.58 -1.09 11.24
C PRO A 74 13.92 -0.08 10.12
N GLY A 75 13.82 1.23 10.39
CA GLY A 75 14.35 2.24 9.46
C GLY A 75 13.65 2.39 8.10
N ARG A 76 12.53 1.70 7.87
CA ARG A 76 11.58 1.99 6.79
C ARG A 76 10.65 3.12 7.21
N GLU A 77 10.66 4.23 6.46
CA GLU A 77 9.75 5.35 6.66
C GLU A 77 8.51 5.21 5.76
N VAL A 78 7.33 5.53 6.30
CA VAL A 78 6.09 5.70 5.52
C VAL A 78 5.82 7.19 5.39
N GLN A 79 5.99 7.72 4.18
CA GLN A 79 5.85 9.13 3.85
C GLN A 79 4.49 9.38 3.18
N LEU A 80 3.78 10.44 3.59
CA LEU A 80 2.61 10.96 2.89
C LEU A 80 3.04 11.69 1.61
N LEU A 81 2.28 11.55 0.53
CA LEU A 81 2.53 12.19 -0.76
C LEU A 81 1.49 13.28 -1.03
N ASP A 82 1.70 14.46 -0.45
CA ASP A 82 0.82 15.63 -0.62
C ASP A 82 0.90 16.28 -2.02
N GLU A 83 1.80 15.82 -2.88
CA GLU A 83 1.91 16.33 -4.26
C GLU A 83 0.73 15.83 -5.13
N PRO A 84 -0.12 16.72 -5.68
CA PRO A 84 -1.33 16.32 -6.42
C PRO A 84 -1.07 15.49 -7.69
N GLY A 85 0.17 15.42 -8.19
CA GLY A 85 0.54 14.58 -9.32
C GLY A 85 0.41 13.07 -9.05
N TYR A 86 0.53 12.64 -7.79
CA TYR A 86 0.21 11.27 -7.37
C TYR A 86 -1.30 10.98 -7.33
N GLY A 87 -2.15 12.00 -7.54
CA GLY A 87 -3.60 11.92 -7.43
C GLY A 87 -4.12 11.81 -5.99
N GLY A 88 -3.24 12.03 -4.99
CA GLY A 88 -3.64 12.21 -3.60
C GLY A 88 -4.20 13.61 -3.35
N LYS A 89 -5.21 13.69 -2.48
CA LYS A 89 -5.61 14.92 -1.78
C LYS A 89 -4.71 15.07 -0.56
N PRO A 90 -4.14 16.26 -0.27
CA PRO A 90 -3.38 16.48 0.95
C PRO A 90 -4.23 16.24 2.19
N VAL A 91 -3.68 15.56 3.20
CA VAL A 91 -4.37 15.23 4.46
C VAL A 91 -3.43 15.38 5.65
N LEU A 92 -3.96 15.68 6.84
CA LEU A 92 -3.16 15.65 8.05
C LEU A 92 -3.04 14.20 8.55
N ALA A 93 -1.98 13.50 8.15
CA ALA A 93 -1.65 12.17 8.65
C ALA A 93 -0.77 12.24 9.91
N VAL A 94 -1.19 11.55 10.97
CA VAL A 94 -0.43 11.39 12.21
C VAL A 94 0.09 9.95 12.30
N THR A 95 1.42 9.80 12.33
CA THR A 95 2.03 8.50 12.64
C THR A 95 1.93 8.26 14.15
N LEU A 96 1.21 7.21 14.56
CA LEU A 96 1.13 6.81 15.96
C LEU A 96 2.50 6.26 16.41
N PRO A 97 2.95 6.55 17.64
CA PRO A 97 4.23 6.06 18.12
C PRO A 97 4.27 4.53 18.14
N THR A 98 5.27 3.99 17.45
CA THR A 98 5.65 2.58 17.51
C THR A 98 6.29 2.31 18.88
N ALA A 99 5.49 1.82 19.83
CA ALA A 99 6.02 1.21 21.05
C ALA A 99 6.96 0.05 20.67
N LYS A 100 7.92 -0.32 21.53
CA LYS A 100 8.97 -1.30 21.22
C LYS A 100 8.47 -2.69 20.76
N GLU A 101 7.22 -3.01 21.03
CA GLU A 101 6.55 -4.28 20.71
C GLU A 101 5.56 -4.16 19.52
N ARG A 102 5.34 -2.95 18.97
CA ARG A 102 4.40 -2.74 17.86
C ARG A 102 5.03 -3.11 16.52
N VAL A 103 4.50 -4.20 15.96
CA VAL A 103 4.82 -4.73 14.63
C VAL A 103 4.39 -3.79 13.48
N TRP A 104 3.31 -3.04 13.69
CA TRP A 104 2.69 -2.17 12.67
C TRP A 104 3.07 -0.68 12.86
N THR A 105 3.75 -0.08 11.88
CA THR A 105 3.80 1.38 11.72
C THR A 105 2.39 1.84 11.34
N THR A 106 1.72 2.60 12.22
CA THR A 106 0.31 2.97 12.03
C THR A 106 0.17 4.46 11.78
N LEU A 107 -0.39 4.84 10.63
CA LEU A 107 -0.76 6.20 10.27
C LEU A 107 -2.27 6.36 10.40
N VAL A 108 -2.71 7.52 10.89
CA VAL A 108 -4.12 7.86 11.08
C VAL A 108 -4.39 9.23 10.45
N TRP A 109 -5.44 9.37 9.66
CA TRP A 109 -5.84 10.65 9.05
C TRP A 109 -7.36 10.79 9.01
N GLN A 110 -7.83 12.02 8.84
CA GLN A 110 -9.21 12.33 8.51
C GLN A 110 -9.35 12.53 6.99
N GLY A 111 -10.45 12.06 6.40
CA GLY A 111 -10.73 12.24 4.98
C GLY A 111 -12.22 12.11 4.64
N GLU A 112 -12.57 12.35 3.37
CA GLU A 112 -13.95 12.27 2.87
C GLU A 112 -14.10 11.04 1.94
N PRO A 113 -15.22 10.29 1.99
CA PRO A 113 -15.48 9.19 1.07
C PRO A 113 -15.35 9.58 -0.41
N GLY A 114 -14.62 8.78 -1.17
CA GLY A 114 -14.33 9.02 -2.59
C GLY A 114 -13.03 9.80 -2.84
N ASP A 115 -12.43 10.44 -1.83
CA ASP A 115 -11.07 10.96 -1.92
C ASP A 115 -10.06 9.85 -2.23
N THR A 116 -8.90 10.22 -2.77
CA THR A 116 -7.71 9.36 -2.81
C THR A 116 -6.63 9.97 -1.94
N VAL A 117 -5.93 9.14 -1.16
CA VAL A 117 -4.71 9.52 -0.42
C VAL A 117 -3.55 8.67 -0.93
N ALA A 118 -2.34 9.25 -1.00
CA ALA A 118 -1.16 8.60 -1.55
C ALA A 118 -0.02 8.54 -0.52
N PHE A 119 0.65 7.39 -0.43
CA PHE A 119 1.76 7.12 0.48
C PHE A 119 2.92 6.48 -0.27
N MET A 120 4.14 6.63 0.25
CA MET A 120 5.34 5.93 -0.19
C MET A 120 6.01 5.27 1.02
N VAL A 121 6.44 4.02 0.88
CA VAL A 121 7.36 3.38 1.83
C VAL A 121 8.74 3.30 1.18
N LYS A 122 9.76 3.84 1.87
CA LYS A 122 11.16 3.89 1.41
C LYS A 122 12.13 3.30 2.44
N SER A 123 13.30 2.86 1.98
CA SER A 123 14.42 2.48 2.83
C SER A 123 15.44 3.62 2.91
N GLU A 124 15.94 3.90 4.10
CA GLU A 124 17.21 4.62 4.30
C GLU A 124 18.35 3.66 4.71
N MET A 125 18.07 2.34 4.75
CA MET A 125 19.06 1.32 5.07
C MET A 125 19.85 0.88 3.84
N TYR A 126 21.15 0.61 4.05
CA TYR A 126 22.01 0.01 3.02
C TYR A 126 21.63 -1.43 2.70
N GLY A 127 21.17 -2.20 3.70
CA GLY A 127 20.61 -3.54 3.50
C GLY A 127 19.12 -3.52 3.13
N TRP A 128 18.62 -4.65 2.63
CA TRP A 128 17.20 -4.86 2.28
C TRP A 128 16.67 -3.86 1.25
N GLN A 129 17.40 -3.65 0.17
CA GLN A 129 17.10 -2.62 -0.82
C GLN A 129 15.90 -2.93 -1.74
N GLU A 130 15.54 -4.20 -1.92
CA GLU A 130 14.57 -4.63 -2.94
C GLU A 130 13.20 -5.01 -2.35
N ALA A 131 12.11 -4.49 -2.89
CA ALA A 131 10.76 -4.97 -2.61
C ALA A 131 10.46 -6.19 -3.49
N ARG A 132 10.14 -7.35 -2.90
CA ARG A 132 10.03 -8.64 -3.63
C ARG A 132 8.65 -9.29 -3.64
N ASP A 133 7.84 -9.05 -2.61
CA ASP A 133 6.39 -9.28 -2.64
C ASP A 133 5.72 -8.23 -1.73
N VAL A 134 4.41 -8.03 -1.88
CA VAL A 134 3.58 -7.38 -0.85
C VAL A 134 2.38 -8.24 -0.50
N ALA A 135 1.72 -7.94 0.62
CA ALA A 135 0.38 -8.38 0.92
C ALA A 135 -0.49 -7.20 1.37
N ALA A 136 -1.74 -7.14 0.93
CA ALA A 136 -2.71 -6.11 1.32
C ALA A 136 -4.00 -6.75 1.82
N ASN A 137 -4.75 -6.08 2.71
CA ASN A 137 -6.01 -6.64 3.21
C ASN A 137 -7.15 -6.51 2.20
N ALA A 138 -7.56 -7.64 1.63
CA ALA A 138 -8.79 -7.77 0.85
C ALA A 138 -10.00 -7.96 1.78
N GLU A 139 -11.19 -8.08 1.20
CA GLU A 139 -12.37 -8.54 1.94
C GLU A 139 -12.08 -9.93 2.55
N GLY A 140 -12.07 -10.01 3.88
CA GLY A 140 -11.74 -11.24 4.62
C GLY A 140 -10.24 -11.48 4.91
N GLY A 141 -9.35 -10.50 4.73
CA GLY A 141 -7.98 -10.52 5.29
C GLY A 141 -6.83 -10.34 4.27
N LEU A 142 -5.58 -10.44 4.75
CA LEU A 142 -4.37 -10.28 3.93
C LEU A 142 -4.31 -11.27 2.76
N LYS A 143 -4.00 -10.73 1.59
CA LYS A 143 -3.77 -11.44 0.33
C LYS A 143 -2.43 -11.02 -0.27
N ARG A 144 -1.62 -11.98 -0.70
CA ARG A 144 -0.34 -11.72 -1.36
C ARG A 144 -0.58 -11.19 -2.77
N LEU A 145 0.12 -10.11 -3.11
CA LEU A 145 0.07 -9.46 -4.40
C LEU A 145 1.43 -9.58 -5.09
N SER A 146 1.47 -10.29 -6.21
CA SER A 146 2.68 -10.50 -7.01
C SER A 146 3.17 -9.21 -7.67
N ILE A 147 4.46 -8.91 -7.46
CA ILE A 147 5.17 -7.78 -8.07
C ILE A 147 5.75 -8.20 -9.43
N GLY A 148 5.75 -7.29 -10.42
CA GLY A 148 6.70 -7.39 -11.54
C GLY A 148 6.48 -6.43 -12.70
N GLY A 149 7.50 -6.35 -13.57
CA GLY A 149 7.50 -5.56 -14.79
C GLY A 149 6.83 -6.26 -15.99
N PRO A 150 6.53 -5.54 -17.08
CA PRO A 150 5.58 -5.98 -18.10
C PRO A 150 5.93 -7.31 -18.78
N GLY A 151 5.03 -8.29 -18.60
CA GLY A 151 5.15 -9.66 -19.10
C GLY A 151 5.19 -9.77 -20.63
N LEU A 152 6.36 -10.16 -21.14
CA LEU A 152 6.75 -10.21 -22.56
C LEU A 152 5.86 -11.04 -23.51
N PHE A 153 4.93 -11.85 -22.98
CA PHE A 153 4.14 -12.82 -23.74
C PHE A 153 2.61 -12.62 -23.60
N GLY A 154 2.16 -11.37 -23.46
CA GLY A 154 0.75 -10.99 -23.61
C GLY A 154 -0.22 -11.45 -22.51
N ARG A 155 0.27 -12.16 -21.49
CA ARG A 155 -0.48 -12.49 -20.26
C ARG A 155 0.02 -11.66 -19.08
N GLN A 156 -0.33 -10.37 -19.09
CA GLN A 156 -0.11 -9.48 -17.95
C GLN A 156 -1.37 -9.33 -17.11
N TRP A 157 -1.33 -9.86 -15.89
CA TRP A 157 -2.15 -9.41 -14.75
C TRP A 157 -1.31 -9.54 -13.47
N GLN A 158 -0.14 -8.90 -13.45
CA GLN A 158 0.59 -8.66 -12.20
C GLN A 158 -0.28 -7.80 -11.28
N GLN A 159 -0.31 -8.11 -9.99
CA GLN A 159 -1.16 -7.40 -9.05
C GLN A 159 -0.52 -6.07 -8.64
N VAL A 160 0.82 -6.02 -8.58
CA VAL A 160 1.62 -4.83 -8.34
C VAL A 160 2.58 -4.63 -9.52
N PRO A 161 2.37 -3.62 -10.38
CA PRO A 161 3.30 -3.31 -11.45
C PRO A 161 4.64 -2.80 -10.89
N GLU A 162 5.68 -2.96 -11.70
CA GLU A 162 7.03 -2.50 -11.44
C GLU A 162 7.47 -1.55 -12.57
N VAL A 163 7.97 -0.36 -12.22
CA VAL A 163 8.35 0.72 -13.15
C VAL A 163 9.58 1.48 -12.66
N SER A 164 10.26 2.25 -13.53
CA SER A 164 11.39 3.09 -13.08
C SER A 164 10.93 4.37 -12.37
N TYR A 165 11.81 4.95 -11.55
CA TYR A 165 11.57 6.28 -10.96
C TYR A 165 11.32 7.37 -12.00
N ASP A 166 12.02 7.34 -13.13
CA ASP A 166 11.79 8.29 -14.23
C ASP A 166 10.35 8.20 -14.77
N TYR A 167 9.79 6.98 -14.82
CA TYR A 167 8.41 6.77 -15.25
C TYR A 167 7.40 7.32 -14.22
N ILE A 168 7.64 7.09 -12.92
CA ILE A 168 6.78 7.61 -11.85
C ILE A 168 6.81 9.14 -11.84
N ALA A 169 8.00 9.75 -11.84
CA ALA A 169 8.16 11.20 -11.88
C ALA A 169 7.44 11.83 -13.09
N HIS A 170 7.68 11.30 -14.29
CA HIS A 170 7.02 11.79 -15.51
C HIS A 170 5.48 11.58 -15.52
N ALA A 171 4.97 10.56 -14.83
CA ALA A 171 3.53 10.35 -14.65
C ALA A 171 2.93 11.28 -13.58
N VAL A 172 3.70 11.68 -12.57
CA VAL A 172 3.33 12.67 -11.54
C VAL A 172 3.32 14.07 -12.14
N ASP A 173 4.37 14.47 -12.88
CA ASP A 173 4.47 15.74 -13.63
C ASP A 173 3.24 15.96 -14.53
N ARG A 174 2.86 14.90 -15.26
CA ARG A 174 1.71 14.91 -16.18
C ARG A 174 0.35 14.68 -15.50
N LYS A 175 0.33 14.43 -14.19
CA LYS A 175 -0.87 14.11 -13.39
C LYS A 175 -1.64 12.89 -13.93
N THR A 176 -0.92 11.94 -14.53
CA THR A 176 -1.45 10.68 -15.08
C THR A 176 -1.20 9.48 -14.17
N PHE A 177 -0.38 9.61 -13.12
CA PHE A 177 0.04 8.53 -12.23
C PHE A 177 -1.15 7.73 -11.66
N SER A 178 -2.11 8.39 -11.00
CA SER A 178 -3.25 7.71 -10.37
C SER A 178 -4.11 6.96 -11.39
N GLY A 179 -4.51 7.61 -12.48
CA GLY A 179 -5.31 6.99 -13.54
C GLY A 179 -4.55 5.90 -14.31
N TRP A 180 -3.21 5.96 -14.40
CA TRP A 180 -2.41 4.84 -14.88
C TRP A 180 -2.42 3.68 -13.88
N LEU A 181 -2.24 3.97 -12.60
CA LEU A 181 -2.20 2.98 -11.53
C LEU A 181 -3.53 2.21 -11.41
N GLU A 182 -4.67 2.91 -11.45
CA GLU A 182 -6.03 2.34 -11.49
C GLU A 182 -6.26 1.38 -12.69
N ARG A 183 -5.46 1.51 -13.77
CA ARG A 183 -5.55 0.63 -14.96
C ARG A 183 -4.52 -0.50 -15.00
N ASN A 184 -3.46 -0.46 -14.18
CA ASN A 184 -2.29 -1.34 -14.30
C ASN A 184 -1.96 -2.10 -13.01
N ALA A 185 -2.40 -1.63 -11.85
CA ALA A 185 -2.36 -2.39 -10.59
C ALA A 185 -3.72 -3.02 -10.30
N LYS A 186 -3.72 -4.15 -9.59
CA LYS A 186 -4.93 -4.67 -9.00
C LYS A 186 -5.29 -3.83 -7.78
N SER A 187 -6.49 -3.25 -7.77
CA SER A 187 -7.03 -2.64 -6.57
C SER A 187 -7.59 -3.70 -5.61
N VAL A 188 -7.29 -3.53 -4.32
CA VAL A 188 -7.69 -4.41 -3.22
C VAL A 188 -8.29 -3.53 -2.13
N ASN A 189 -9.59 -3.64 -1.87
CA ASN A 189 -10.34 -2.76 -0.95
C ASN A 189 -10.20 -1.25 -1.23
N GLY A 190 -9.86 -0.84 -2.45
CA GLY A 190 -9.57 0.55 -2.82
C GLY A 190 -8.11 0.97 -2.65
N MET A 191 -7.25 0.11 -2.09
CA MET A 191 -5.80 0.25 -2.13
C MET A 191 -5.25 -0.24 -3.48
N SER A 192 -4.35 0.52 -4.11
CA SER A 192 -3.57 0.09 -5.28
C SER A 192 -2.09 0.38 -5.05
N VAL A 193 -1.21 -0.55 -5.42
CA VAL A 193 0.23 -0.50 -5.11
C VAL A 193 1.07 -0.58 -6.39
N VAL A 194 2.19 0.15 -6.46
CA VAL A 194 3.22 0.04 -7.50
C VAL A 194 4.61 0.13 -6.88
N VAL A 195 5.56 -0.66 -7.38
CA VAL A 195 6.97 -0.55 -7.02
C VAL A 195 7.69 0.31 -8.04
N GLY A 196 8.26 1.42 -7.56
CA GLY A 196 9.31 2.14 -8.28
C GLY A 196 10.65 1.47 -8.01
N ARG A 197 11.42 1.21 -9.07
CA ARG A 197 12.80 0.72 -9.01
C ARG A 197 13.80 1.75 -9.55
N SER A 198 15.01 1.67 -9.00
CA SER A 198 16.19 2.29 -9.61
C SER A 198 16.87 1.33 -10.60
N ARG A 199 17.63 1.88 -11.55
CA ARG A 199 18.62 1.10 -12.31
C ARG A 199 19.88 0.80 -11.47
N ASN A 200 20.12 1.60 -10.42
CA ASN A 200 21.22 1.48 -9.48
C ASN A 200 20.67 1.13 -8.09
N VAL A 201 20.17 -0.10 -7.92
CA VAL A 201 19.55 -0.56 -6.65
C VAL A 201 20.49 -0.35 -5.46
N GLY A 202 21.77 -0.72 -5.61
CA GLY A 202 22.88 -0.49 -4.66
C GLY A 202 23.13 0.94 -4.18
N GLN A 203 22.46 1.94 -4.77
CA GLN A 203 22.54 3.36 -4.38
C GLN A 203 21.16 3.96 -4.05
N TYR A 204 20.08 3.34 -4.52
CA TYR A 204 18.71 3.85 -4.45
C TYR A 204 17.75 2.67 -4.26
N PRO A 205 17.43 2.31 -3.00
CA PRO A 205 16.54 1.20 -2.70
C PRO A 205 15.13 1.44 -3.26
N ASP A 206 14.39 0.36 -3.50
CA ASP A 206 13.03 0.37 -4.05
C ASP A 206 12.07 1.24 -3.22
N ARG A 207 11.06 1.80 -3.89
CA ARG A 207 10.00 2.60 -3.25
C ARG A 207 8.65 1.98 -3.55
N VAL A 208 7.90 1.65 -2.49
CA VAL A 208 6.56 1.08 -2.60
C VAL A 208 5.55 2.21 -2.50
N TYR A 209 4.98 2.62 -3.62
CA TYR A 209 3.96 3.66 -3.70
C TYR A 209 2.58 3.00 -3.56
N THR A 210 1.72 3.60 -2.75
CA THR A 210 0.37 3.09 -2.44
C THR A 210 -0.63 4.23 -2.54
N THR A 211 -1.66 4.09 -3.38
CA THR A 211 -2.84 4.96 -3.35
C THR A 211 -3.99 4.23 -2.66
N ILE A 212 -4.79 4.97 -1.90
CA ILE A 212 -5.95 4.46 -1.18
C ILE A 212 -7.15 5.35 -1.51
N LYS A 213 -8.12 4.80 -2.22
CA LYS A 213 -9.41 5.44 -2.45
C LYS A 213 -10.32 5.19 -1.25
N LEU A 214 -10.77 6.25 -0.59
CA LEU A 214 -11.44 6.19 0.71
C LEU A 214 -12.88 5.67 0.55
N PRO A 215 -13.27 4.53 1.14
CA PRO A 215 -14.63 4.01 1.09
C PRO A 215 -15.58 4.79 2.04
N PRO A 216 -16.90 4.65 1.88
CA PRO A 216 -17.91 5.31 2.74
C PRO A 216 -17.81 4.97 4.24
N GLU A 217 -17.19 3.83 4.58
CA GLU A 217 -17.01 3.38 5.96
C GLU A 217 -15.52 3.44 6.33
N PRO A 218 -15.13 4.13 7.42
CA PRO A 218 -13.75 4.17 7.87
C PRO A 218 -13.26 2.77 8.22
N ARG A 219 -12.04 2.45 7.81
CA ARG A 219 -11.43 1.13 8.03
C ARG A 219 -9.92 1.24 8.16
N THR A 220 -9.34 0.18 8.70
CA THR A 220 -7.89 0.01 8.73
C THR A 220 -7.44 -0.72 7.48
N PHE A 221 -6.62 -0.05 6.68
CA PHE A 221 -5.87 -0.64 5.58
C PHE A 221 -4.59 -1.26 6.14
N LYS A 222 -4.19 -2.42 5.63
CA LYS A 222 -2.95 -3.11 6.01
C LYS A 222 -2.12 -3.39 4.78
N LEU A 223 -0.82 -3.10 4.86
CA LEU A 223 0.17 -3.38 3.84
C LEU A 223 1.39 -4.04 4.49
N VAL A 224 1.76 -5.22 4.02
CA VAL A 224 3.01 -5.90 4.41
C VAL A 224 3.93 -5.93 3.21
N ILE A 225 5.19 -5.53 3.37
CA ILE A 225 6.19 -5.54 2.31
C ILE A 225 7.28 -6.56 2.67
N GLY A 226 7.50 -7.53 1.78
CA GLY A 226 8.59 -8.50 1.87
C GLY A 226 9.83 -7.99 1.14
N TRP A 227 10.92 -7.81 1.87
CA TRP A 227 12.13 -7.13 1.41
C TRP A 227 13.34 -8.03 1.32
N ARG A 228 14.14 -7.88 0.27
CA ARG A 228 15.37 -8.65 0.06
C ARG A 228 16.59 -7.73 -0.01
N ASP A 229 17.70 -8.21 0.53
CA ASP A 229 18.99 -7.52 0.41
C ASP A 229 19.66 -7.78 -0.96
N HIS A 230 20.26 -6.74 -1.55
CA HIS A 230 20.73 -6.77 -2.93
C HIS A 230 21.98 -7.66 -3.11
N ASP A 231 22.94 -7.56 -2.20
CA ASP A 231 24.18 -8.37 -2.24
C ASP A 231 23.98 -9.86 -1.92
N SER A 232 22.77 -10.28 -1.51
CA SER A 232 22.42 -11.70 -1.35
C SER A 232 22.44 -12.51 -2.67
N TYR A 233 22.70 -11.87 -3.81
CA TYR A 233 23.02 -12.55 -5.07
C TYR A 233 24.51 -12.90 -5.23
N ARG A 234 25.44 -12.25 -4.49
CA ARG A 234 26.87 -12.54 -4.60
C ARG A 234 27.30 -13.77 -3.82
N GLN A 235 26.86 -13.90 -2.56
CA GLN A 235 27.34 -14.98 -1.68
C GLN A 235 27.02 -16.38 -2.22
N GLY A 236 25.85 -16.59 -2.83
CA GLY A 236 25.49 -17.87 -3.45
C GLY A 236 26.24 -18.24 -4.74
N GLY A 237 27.25 -17.44 -5.15
CA GLY A 237 28.01 -17.65 -6.39
C GLY A 237 29.44 -18.18 -6.23
N ASP A 238 30.08 -17.99 -5.07
CA ASP A 238 31.49 -18.34 -4.87
C ASP A 238 31.73 -19.63 -4.05
N ASP A 239 30.75 -20.09 -3.26
CA ASP A 239 30.81 -21.37 -2.51
C ASP A 239 31.04 -22.61 -3.40
N ASN A 240 30.89 -22.46 -4.73
CA ASN A 240 31.03 -23.53 -5.71
C ASN A 240 32.43 -23.58 -6.37
N LYS A 241 33.46 -22.97 -5.76
CA LYS A 241 34.84 -22.90 -6.28
C LYS A 241 35.91 -23.62 -5.45
N GLU A 242 35.61 -24.11 -4.24
CA GLU A 242 36.57 -24.85 -3.39
C GLU A 242 36.28 -26.36 -3.31
N VAL A 243 36.00 -27.01 -4.45
CA VAL A 243 36.02 -28.49 -4.53
C VAL A 243 36.75 -28.96 -5.80
N LYS A 244 38.05 -29.27 -5.62
CA LYS A 244 39.02 -29.90 -6.55
C LYS A 244 39.63 -29.01 -7.64
#